data_AF-A0A497SVX0-F1
#
_entry.id   AF-A0A497SVX0-F1
#
_cell.length_a   1.000
_cell.length_b   1.000
_cell.length_c   1.000
_cell.angle_alpha   90.00
_cell.angle_beta   90.00
_cell.angle_gamma   90.00
#
_symmetry.space_group_name_H-M   'P 1'
#
loop_
_entity.id
_entity.type
_entity.pdbx_description
1 polymer ?
#
loop_
_entity_poly.entity_id
_entity_poly.type
_entity_poly.pdbx_seq_one_letter_code
_entity_poly.pdbx_strand_id
1 'polypeptide(L)'
;MLLLRLAILDFSLGDKMGVITKRIKELTPVVKELDALAERCHSLYKEVLNKANEVEKCFLLLAPFSPRRDVVVVPKNARSIKAVEYVVGRRRMYRVYVYDDGYTSDQILLVGLDFVEAIKADGNKIARVVREKIADDFRELVSITKEFTWEFEVTREGEFEVLVQDLDRLYVTVPEFATYSRIRITSGALGARKVCFEEPKDEPKSMSEILAARRAVFLSQVYILDEYYGLIKEMLKELHEKLSAACKSGEKVLKRMREVVAPYALARACA
;
A
#
# COMPACT_ATOMS: atom_id res chain seq x y z
N MET A 1 -25.33 -6.20 16.16
CA MET A 1 -24.75 -7.46 16.70
C MET A 1 -25.69 -8.31 17.55
N LEU A 2 -26.64 -7.74 18.32
CA LEU A 2 -27.48 -8.52 19.26
C LEU A 2 -28.22 -9.72 18.61
N LEU A 3 -28.76 -9.54 17.40
CA LEU A 3 -29.47 -10.59 16.64
C LEU A 3 -28.54 -11.67 16.08
N LEU A 4 -27.30 -11.32 15.73
CA LEU A 4 -26.29 -12.29 15.27
C LEU A 4 -25.71 -13.08 16.45
N ARG A 5 -25.50 -12.41 17.59
CA ARG A 5 -25.16 -13.05 18.88
C ARG A 5 -26.23 -14.08 19.29
N LEU A 6 -27.52 -13.74 19.15
CA LEU A 6 -28.63 -14.66 19.38
C LEU A 6 -28.74 -15.79 18.35
N ALA A 7 -28.21 -15.61 17.13
CA ALA A 7 -28.24 -16.64 16.08
C ALA A 7 -27.11 -17.66 16.20
N ILE A 8 -25.93 -17.25 16.67
CA ILE A 8 -24.77 -18.14 16.89
C ILE A 8 -24.97 -19.02 18.14
N LEU A 9 -25.75 -18.56 19.12
CA LEU A 9 -25.95 -19.26 20.40
C LEU A 9 -27.17 -20.21 20.47
N ASP A 10 -28.07 -20.23 19.47
CA ASP A 10 -29.31 -21.01 19.53
C ASP A 10 -29.70 -21.60 18.16
N PHE A 11 -29.59 -22.93 18.04
CA PHE A 11 -29.96 -23.75 16.87
C PHE A 11 -31.48 -23.88 16.67
N SER A 12 -32.16 -22.79 16.33
CA SER A 12 -33.51 -22.81 15.73
C SER A 12 -33.46 -22.03 14.40
N LEU A 13 -33.44 -22.77 13.29
CA LEU A 13 -32.98 -22.31 11.97
C LEU A 13 -34.06 -21.64 11.11
N GLY A 14 -35.36 -21.79 11.40
CA GLY A 14 -36.45 -21.31 10.54
C GLY A 14 -36.64 -19.79 10.54
N ASP A 15 -36.95 -19.23 11.72
CA ASP A 15 -37.29 -17.81 11.85
C ASP A 15 -36.07 -16.87 11.79
N LYS A 16 -34.92 -17.35 12.29
CA LYS A 16 -33.67 -16.58 12.30
C LYS A 16 -33.08 -16.38 10.91
N MET A 17 -33.25 -17.35 10.01
CA MET A 17 -32.83 -17.23 8.61
C MET A 17 -33.62 -16.14 7.87
N GLY A 18 -34.91 -15.97 8.18
CA GLY A 18 -35.73 -14.88 7.64
C GLY A 18 -35.24 -13.50 8.08
N VAL A 19 -34.86 -13.36 9.36
CA VAL A 19 -34.31 -12.11 9.93
C VAL A 19 -32.94 -11.77 9.32
N ILE A 20 -32.04 -12.76 9.22
CA ILE A 20 -30.71 -12.57 8.60
C ILE A 20 -30.87 -12.18 7.12
N THR A 21 -31.74 -12.86 6.38
CA THR A 21 -31.99 -12.56 4.96
C THR A 21 -32.55 -11.15 4.77
N LYS A 22 -33.47 -10.72 5.64
CA LYS A 22 -34.01 -9.35 5.63
C LYS A 22 -32.90 -8.34 5.92
N ARG A 23 -32.07 -8.58 6.94
CA ARG A 23 -30.96 -7.69 7.30
C ARG A 23 -29.93 -7.58 6.17
N ILE A 24 -29.57 -8.68 5.52
CA ILE A 24 -28.67 -8.67 4.36
C ILE A 24 -29.25 -7.80 3.23
N LYS A 25 -30.55 -7.92 2.94
CA LYS A 25 -31.22 -7.08 1.94
C LYS A 25 -31.18 -5.59 2.31
N GLU A 26 -31.37 -5.25 3.59
CA GLU A 26 -31.28 -3.88 4.09
C GLU A 26 -29.86 -3.30 4.00
N LEU A 27 -28.82 -4.12 4.20
CA LEU A 27 -27.42 -3.69 4.17
C LEU A 27 -26.80 -3.68 2.77
N THR A 28 -27.40 -4.39 1.82
CA THR A 28 -26.99 -4.41 0.40
C THR A 28 -26.77 -3.00 -0.20
N PRO A 29 -27.70 -2.02 -0.07
CA PRO A 29 -27.48 -0.68 -0.61
C PRO A 29 -26.30 0.05 0.03
N VAL A 30 -26.08 -0.12 1.34
CA VAL A 30 -24.96 0.50 2.07
C VAL A 30 -23.63 -0.06 1.55
N VAL A 31 -23.54 -1.38 1.38
CA VAL A 31 -22.33 -2.04 0.86
C VAL A 31 -22.03 -1.57 -0.56
N LYS A 32 -23.05 -1.46 -1.43
CA LYS A 32 -22.88 -0.90 -2.78
C LYS A 32 -22.35 0.53 -2.76
N GLU A 33 -22.80 1.36 -1.82
CA GLU A 33 -22.28 2.71 -1.65
C GLU A 33 -20.80 2.71 -1.23
N LEU A 34 -20.44 1.88 -0.25
CA LEU A 34 -19.05 1.73 0.21
C LEU A 34 -18.14 1.18 -0.88
N ASP A 35 -18.59 0.19 -1.65
CA ASP A 35 -17.85 -0.37 -2.79
C ASP A 35 -17.64 0.68 -3.89
N ALA A 36 -18.64 1.51 -4.16
CA ALA A 36 -18.51 2.61 -5.11
C ALA A 36 -17.51 3.67 -4.63
N LEU A 37 -17.48 3.98 -3.33
CA LEU A 37 -16.46 4.86 -2.73
C LEU A 37 -15.05 4.23 -2.81
N ALA A 38 -14.93 2.95 -2.48
CA ALA A 38 -13.67 2.22 -2.54
C ALA A 38 -13.13 2.12 -3.97
N GLU A 39 -13.99 1.94 -4.98
CA GLU A 39 -13.58 1.95 -6.40
C GLU A 39 -13.09 3.32 -6.85
N ARG A 40 -13.71 4.42 -6.38
CA ARG A 40 -13.19 5.78 -6.63
C ARG A 40 -11.80 5.97 -6.02
N CYS A 41 -11.58 5.52 -4.78
CA CYS A 41 -10.26 5.53 -4.15
C CYS A 41 -9.26 4.70 -4.97
N HIS A 42 -9.64 3.49 -5.40
CA HIS A 42 -8.79 2.62 -6.20
C HIS A 42 -8.41 3.24 -7.55
N SER A 43 -9.34 3.93 -8.20
CA SER A 43 -9.10 4.66 -9.45
C SER A 43 -8.06 5.78 -9.26
N LEU A 44 -8.18 6.56 -8.18
CA LEU A 44 -7.18 7.58 -7.84
C LEU A 44 -5.83 6.96 -7.50
N TYR A 45 -5.80 5.83 -6.78
CA TYR A 45 -4.55 5.12 -6.52
C TYR A 45 -3.87 4.65 -7.81
N LYS A 46 -4.61 4.12 -8.78
CA LYS A 46 -4.06 3.80 -10.12
C LYS A 46 -3.45 5.03 -10.80
N GLU A 47 -4.09 6.20 -10.66
CA GLU A 47 -3.54 7.45 -11.18
C GLU A 47 -2.20 7.81 -10.51
N VAL A 48 -2.10 7.63 -9.19
CA VAL A 48 -0.83 7.78 -8.46
C VAL A 48 0.23 6.79 -8.95
N LEU A 49 -0.12 5.52 -9.19
CA LEU A 49 0.81 4.54 -9.77
C LEU A 49 1.29 4.94 -11.17
N ASN A 50 0.39 5.46 -12.01
CA ASN A 50 0.76 5.98 -13.33
C ASN A 50 1.75 7.14 -13.21
N LYS A 51 1.56 8.04 -12.25
CA LYS A 51 2.50 9.12 -11.97
C LYS A 51 3.87 8.61 -11.51
N ALA A 52 3.93 7.53 -10.72
CA ALA A 52 5.21 6.90 -10.36
C ALA A 52 5.96 6.36 -11.60
N ASN A 53 5.25 5.79 -12.57
CA ASN A 53 5.84 5.37 -13.85
C ASN A 53 6.36 6.59 -14.65
N GLU A 54 5.70 7.74 -14.55
CA GLU A 54 6.17 8.98 -15.18
C GLU A 54 7.40 9.58 -14.50
N VAL A 55 7.49 9.48 -13.17
CA VAL A 55 8.71 9.80 -12.41
C VAL A 55 9.88 8.96 -12.94
N GLU A 56 9.72 7.64 -13.06
CA GLU A 56 10.73 6.74 -13.65
C GLU A 56 11.12 7.20 -15.07
N LYS A 57 10.13 7.50 -15.93
CA LYS A 57 10.38 7.98 -17.30
C LYS A 57 11.25 9.24 -17.34
N CYS A 58 11.05 10.18 -16.41
CA CYS A 58 11.89 11.37 -16.31
C CYS A 58 13.36 10.99 -16.07
N PHE A 59 13.65 10.10 -15.12
CA PHE A 59 15.01 9.61 -14.92
C PHE A 59 15.55 8.90 -16.16
N LEU A 60 14.75 8.07 -16.82
CA LEU A 60 15.17 7.35 -18.04
C LEU A 60 15.54 8.28 -19.20
N LEU A 61 15.09 9.55 -19.20
CA LEU A 61 15.54 10.54 -20.19
C LEU A 61 17.00 10.95 -19.99
N LEU A 62 17.50 10.95 -18.75
CA LEU A 62 18.90 11.24 -18.44
C LEU A 62 19.85 10.12 -18.91
N ALA A 63 19.33 8.91 -19.19
CA ALA A 63 20.18 7.82 -19.66
C ALA A 63 20.97 8.23 -20.93
N PRO A 64 22.27 7.89 -21.03
CA PRO A 64 22.97 6.87 -20.25
C PRO A 64 23.31 7.26 -18.80
N PHE A 65 23.02 6.39 -17.81
CA PHE A 65 23.33 6.66 -16.40
C PHE A 65 24.80 6.46 -16.09
N SER A 66 25.32 5.23 -16.30
CA SER A 66 26.75 4.92 -16.22
C SER A 66 27.22 4.28 -17.53
N PRO A 67 28.43 4.60 -18.04
CA PRO A 67 29.00 3.92 -19.19
C PRO A 67 29.39 2.47 -18.88
N ARG A 68 29.60 2.15 -17.59
CA ARG A 68 29.93 0.81 -17.10
C ARG A 68 28.83 0.36 -16.13
N ARG A 69 28.87 -0.91 -15.73
CA ARG A 69 27.99 -1.41 -14.68
C ARG A 69 28.63 -1.08 -13.34
N ASP A 70 28.03 -0.17 -12.58
CA ASP A 70 28.47 0.20 -11.25
C ASP A 70 27.51 -0.34 -10.18
N VAL A 71 28.02 -0.57 -8.98
CA VAL A 71 27.25 -1.08 -7.86
C VAL A 71 27.39 -0.15 -6.67
N VAL A 72 26.26 0.23 -6.08
CA VAL A 72 26.20 1.02 -4.85
C VAL A 72 25.64 0.14 -3.75
N VAL A 73 26.48 -0.18 -2.76
CA VAL A 73 26.09 -0.98 -1.59
C VAL A 73 25.59 -0.06 -0.49
N VAL A 74 24.39 -0.32 0.01
CA VAL A 74 23.78 0.41 1.12
C VAL A 74 23.47 -0.55 2.26
N PRO A 75 24.19 -0.47 3.40
CA PRO A 75 23.85 -1.25 4.57
C PRO A 75 22.40 -1.03 5.02
N LYS A 76 21.72 -2.11 5.34
CA LYS A 76 20.39 -2.13 5.97
C LYS A 76 20.51 -3.00 7.22
N ASN A 77 19.84 -2.63 8.30
CA ASN A 77 19.75 -3.46 9.51
C ASN A 77 18.28 -3.76 9.76
N ALA A 78 17.64 -4.49 8.84
CA ALA A 78 16.20 -4.76 8.92
C ALA A 78 15.86 -6.16 8.40
N ARG A 79 15.11 -6.94 9.19
CA ARG A 79 14.50 -8.23 8.78
C ARG A 79 15.46 -9.16 8.02
N SER A 80 16.61 -9.46 8.63
CA SER A 80 17.65 -10.33 8.06
C SER A 80 18.33 -9.82 6.78
N ILE A 81 18.04 -8.59 6.34
CA ILE A 81 18.71 -7.92 5.22
C ILE A 81 19.84 -7.07 5.79
N LYS A 82 21.07 -7.43 5.43
CA LYS A 82 22.33 -6.76 5.77
C LYS A 82 22.61 -5.55 4.89
N ALA A 83 22.26 -5.63 3.61
CA ALA A 83 22.46 -4.54 2.67
C ALA A 83 21.51 -4.64 1.47
N VAL A 84 21.36 -3.50 0.80
CA VAL A 84 20.75 -3.40 -0.53
C VAL A 84 21.82 -2.92 -1.49
N GLU A 85 22.03 -3.65 -2.57
CA GLU A 85 22.90 -3.26 -3.65
C GLU A 85 22.07 -2.71 -4.82
N TYR A 86 22.42 -1.51 -5.27
CA TYR A 86 21.87 -0.91 -6.47
C TYR A 86 22.84 -1.06 -7.62
N VAL A 87 22.47 -1.87 -8.60
CA VAL A 87 23.24 -2.03 -9.84
C VAL A 87 22.79 -0.94 -10.82
N VAL A 88 23.68 0.00 -11.09
CA VAL A 88 23.45 1.13 -12.01
C VAL A 88 24.03 0.78 -13.37
N GLY A 89 23.15 0.40 -14.30
CA GLY A 89 23.52 0.11 -15.68
C GLY A 89 23.38 1.34 -16.59
N ARG A 90 23.63 1.13 -17.90
CA ARG A 90 23.54 2.19 -18.90
C ARG A 90 22.14 2.82 -19.00
N ARG A 91 21.09 2.01 -18.97
CA ARG A 91 19.69 2.45 -19.15
C ARG A 91 18.76 2.09 -18.01
N ARG A 92 19.14 1.13 -17.16
CA ARG A 92 18.28 0.54 -16.15
C ARG A 92 19.05 0.39 -14.84
N MET A 93 18.29 0.36 -13.75
CA MET A 93 18.80 0.13 -12.41
C MET A 93 18.14 -1.12 -11.84
N TYR A 94 18.89 -1.87 -11.05
CA TYR A 94 18.42 -3.10 -10.41
C TYR A 94 18.73 -3.05 -8.93
N ARG A 95 17.95 -3.79 -8.15
CA ARG A 95 18.14 -3.99 -6.72
C ARG A 95 18.49 -5.44 -6.44
N VAL A 96 19.47 -5.66 -5.58
CA VAL A 96 19.81 -6.97 -5.01
C VAL A 96 19.79 -6.83 -3.49
N TYR A 97 19.13 -7.76 -2.81
CA TYR A 97 19.18 -7.85 -1.35
C TYR A 97 20.34 -8.74 -0.94
N VAL A 98 21.11 -8.29 0.05
CA VAL A 98 22.18 -9.06 0.69
C VAL A 98 21.70 -9.39 2.10
N TYR A 99 21.63 -10.67 2.41
CA TYR A 99 21.14 -11.17 3.69
C TYR A 99 22.30 -11.37 4.67
N ASP A 100 21.98 -11.49 5.96
CA ASP A 100 22.98 -11.61 7.05
C ASP A 100 23.84 -12.88 6.93
N ASP A 101 23.30 -13.94 6.34
CA ASP A 101 23.97 -15.22 6.07
C ASP A 101 24.88 -15.19 4.82
N GLY A 102 24.95 -14.05 4.13
CA GLY A 102 25.74 -13.86 2.92
C GLY A 102 25.02 -14.28 1.63
N TYR A 103 23.78 -14.77 1.70
CA TYR A 103 22.97 -15.02 0.51
C TYR A 103 22.61 -13.70 -0.20
N THR A 104 22.45 -13.75 -1.52
CA THR A 104 21.99 -12.62 -2.32
C THR A 104 20.74 -13.00 -3.11
N SER A 105 19.79 -12.07 -3.19
CA SER A 105 18.61 -12.27 -4.03
C SER A 105 18.98 -12.21 -5.52
N ASP A 106 18.05 -12.64 -6.37
CA ASP A 106 18.08 -12.29 -7.79
C ASP A 106 18.05 -10.77 -8.00
N GLN A 107 18.52 -10.33 -9.17
CA GLN A 107 18.43 -8.94 -9.59
C GLN A 107 16.98 -8.56 -9.91
N ILE A 108 16.45 -7.62 -9.14
CA ILE A 108 15.10 -7.10 -9.31
C ILE A 108 15.21 -5.80 -10.12
N LEU A 109 14.63 -5.79 -11.31
CA LEU A 109 14.54 -4.57 -12.11
C LEU A 109 13.68 -3.54 -11.37
N LEU A 110 14.21 -2.33 -11.18
CA LEU A 110 13.46 -1.22 -10.59
C LEU A 110 12.55 -0.58 -11.63
N VAL A 111 11.24 -0.64 -11.38
CA VAL A 111 10.18 -0.03 -12.22
C VAL A 111 9.11 0.60 -11.33
N GLY A 112 8.45 1.65 -11.81
CA GLY A 112 7.33 2.29 -11.12
C GLY A 112 7.63 2.63 -9.66
N LEU A 113 6.81 2.12 -8.74
CA LEU A 113 6.98 2.40 -7.31
C LEU A 113 8.31 1.88 -6.73
N ASP A 114 8.78 0.70 -7.13
CA ASP A 114 10.06 0.18 -6.65
C ASP A 114 11.22 1.12 -7.00
N PHE A 115 11.16 1.72 -8.20
CA PHE A 115 12.11 2.74 -8.62
C PHE A 115 12.00 4.00 -7.76
N VAL A 116 10.79 4.54 -7.57
CA VAL A 116 10.56 5.74 -6.75
C VAL A 116 11.03 5.53 -5.31
N GLU A 117 10.74 4.38 -4.72
CA GLU A 117 11.18 4.01 -3.38
C GLU A 117 12.71 3.99 -3.25
N ALA A 118 13.39 3.34 -4.20
CA ALA A 118 14.84 3.30 -4.24
C ALA A 118 15.45 4.71 -4.36
N ILE A 119 14.89 5.56 -5.22
CA ILE A 119 15.33 6.94 -5.40
C ILE A 119 15.12 7.77 -4.13
N LYS A 120 13.95 7.67 -3.48
CA LYS A 120 13.69 8.41 -2.23
C LYS A 120 14.61 7.98 -1.10
N ALA A 121 14.84 6.68 -0.96
CA ALA A 121 15.67 6.12 0.10
C ALA A 121 17.16 6.41 -0.10
N ASP A 122 17.68 6.17 -1.32
CA ASP A 122 19.13 6.06 -1.55
C ASP A 122 19.60 6.77 -2.83
N GLY A 123 18.75 7.57 -3.48
CA GLY A 123 19.05 8.26 -4.75
C GLY A 123 20.31 9.12 -4.72
N ASN A 124 20.62 9.76 -3.59
CA ASN A 124 21.85 10.55 -3.43
C ASN A 124 23.12 9.69 -3.44
N LYS A 125 23.04 8.43 -2.97
CA LYS A 125 24.16 7.48 -3.03
C LYS A 125 24.32 6.95 -4.46
N ILE A 126 23.21 6.65 -5.12
CA ILE A 126 23.15 6.26 -6.54
C ILE A 126 23.77 7.35 -7.43
N ALA A 127 23.47 8.62 -7.17
CA ALA A 127 23.99 9.76 -7.93
C ALA A 127 25.53 9.88 -7.95
N ARG A 128 26.25 9.19 -7.05
CA ARG A 128 27.73 9.20 -7.01
C ARG A 128 28.37 8.38 -8.12
N VAL A 129 27.67 7.38 -8.63
CA VAL A 129 28.15 6.51 -9.72
C VAL A 129 27.50 6.86 -11.07
N VAL A 130 26.60 7.84 -11.08
CA VAL A 130 26.04 8.39 -12.31
C VAL A 130 27.08 9.28 -12.99
N ARG A 131 27.10 9.27 -14.32
CA ARG A 131 27.96 10.11 -15.16
C ARG A 131 27.92 11.57 -14.73
N GLU A 132 29.09 12.17 -14.63
CA GLU A 132 29.29 13.58 -14.26
C GLU A 132 28.38 14.53 -15.04
N LYS A 133 28.27 14.36 -16.36
CA LYS A 133 27.46 15.22 -17.25
C LYS A 133 25.96 15.33 -16.90
N ILE A 134 25.41 14.37 -16.14
CA ILE A 134 23.99 14.35 -15.76
C ILE A 134 23.83 14.27 -14.24
N ALA A 135 24.92 14.30 -13.47
CA ALA A 135 24.90 14.01 -12.04
C ALA A 135 24.12 15.07 -11.26
N ASP A 136 24.22 16.35 -11.66
CA ASP A 136 23.50 17.44 -11.02
C ASP A 136 21.99 17.37 -11.29
N ASP A 137 21.59 17.21 -12.56
CA ASP A 137 20.19 16.99 -12.93
C ASP A 137 19.60 15.75 -12.25
N PHE A 138 20.38 14.67 -12.15
CA PHE A 138 19.96 13.47 -11.44
C PHE A 138 19.70 13.76 -9.95
N ARG A 139 20.59 14.50 -9.27
CA ARG A 139 20.39 14.90 -7.86
C ARG A 139 19.20 15.82 -7.69
N GLU A 140 18.97 16.72 -8.63
CA GLU A 140 17.78 17.58 -8.63
C GLU A 140 16.50 16.74 -8.74
N LEU A 141 16.44 15.77 -9.67
CA LEU A 141 15.32 14.84 -9.77
C LEU A 141 15.15 14.01 -8.50
N VAL A 142 16.23 13.56 -7.85
CA VAL A 142 16.16 12.87 -6.55
C VAL A 142 15.50 13.77 -5.50
N SER A 143 15.88 15.05 -5.44
CA SER A 143 15.30 16.01 -4.52
C SER A 143 13.81 16.21 -4.75
N ILE A 144 13.40 16.42 -6.01
CA ILE A 144 11.99 16.60 -6.38
C ILE A 144 11.17 15.33 -6.08
N THR A 145 11.74 14.15 -6.35
CA THR A 145 11.06 12.85 -6.11
C THR A 145 10.73 12.62 -4.64
N LYS A 146 11.47 13.21 -3.70
CA LYS A 146 11.16 13.09 -2.26
C LYS A 146 9.81 13.67 -1.88
N GLU A 147 9.33 14.65 -2.65
CA GLU A 147 8.01 15.28 -2.47
C GLU A 147 6.86 14.41 -2.99
N PHE A 148 7.13 13.38 -3.79
CA PHE A 148 6.12 12.47 -4.32
C PHE A 148 5.58 11.54 -3.21
N THR A 149 4.26 11.37 -3.14
CA THR A 149 3.56 10.58 -2.10
C THR A 149 2.59 9.59 -2.74
N TRP A 150 2.48 8.38 -2.17
CA TRP A 150 1.60 7.32 -2.69
C TRP A 150 1.00 6.40 -1.61
N GLU A 151 1.68 6.24 -0.48
CA GLU A 151 1.16 5.49 0.66
C GLU A 151 0.30 6.39 1.53
N PHE A 152 -0.97 6.03 1.63
CA PHE A 152 -1.92 6.70 2.50
C PHE A 152 -2.61 5.66 3.36
N GLU A 153 -2.76 6.00 4.63
CA GLU A 153 -3.62 5.29 5.54
C GLU A 153 -4.54 6.25 6.27
N VAL A 154 -5.71 5.72 6.62
CA VAL A 154 -6.66 6.36 7.51
C VAL A 154 -6.87 5.40 8.66
N THR A 155 -6.55 5.87 9.86
CA THR A 155 -6.64 5.10 11.10
C THR A 155 -7.61 5.77 12.07
N ARG A 156 -8.22 4.96 12.94
CA ARG A 156 -8.94 5.42 14.12
C ARG A 156 -8.60 4.49 15.27
N GLU A 157 -8.30 5.07 16.42
CA GLU A 157 -8.14 4.36 17.67
C GLU A 157 -9.51 4.26 18.37
N GLY A 158 -9.75 3.19 19.11
CA GLY A 158 -11.02 2.94 19.77
C GLY A 158 -11.14 1.50 20.24
N GLU A 159 -12.36 1.05 20.54
CA GLU A 159 -12.65 -0.35 20.82
C GLU A 159 -13.52 -0.90 19.71
N PHE A 160 -12.97 -1.84 18.96
CA PHE A 160 -13.62 -2.43 17.80
C PHE A 160 -13.80 -3.92 18.01
N GLU A 161 -15.00 -4.35 18.36
CA GLU A 161 -15.36 -5.75 18.48
C GLU A 161 -15.72 -6.34 17.11
N VAL A 162 -15.08 -7.43 16.72
CA VAL A 162 -15.20 -8.03 15.39
C VAL A 162 -15.39 -9.53 15.52
N LEU A 163 -16.32 -10.08 14.74
CA LEU A 163 -16.50 -11.52 14.64
C LEU A 163 -15.31 -12.15 13.89
N VAL A 164 -14.58 -13.01 14.57
CA VAL A 164 -13.48 -13.81 14.04
C VAL A 164 -14.00 -15.22 13.79
N GLN A 165 -13.97 -15.62 12.52
CA GLN A 165 -14.18 -16.99 12.10
C GLN A 165 -12.94 -17.42 11.32
N ASP A 166 -12.22 -18.39 11.87
CA ASP A 166 -10.99 -18.93 11.28
C ASP A 166 -11.38 -19.94 10.19
N LEU A 167 -11.41 -19.49 8.94
CA LEU A 167 -11.78 -20.32 7.79
C LEU A 167 -10.62 -21.24 7.33
N ASP A 168 -9.41 -21.00 7.85
CA ASP A 168 -8.19 -21.68 7.42
C ASP A 168 -7.84 -22.90 8.29
N ARG A 169 -8.62 -23.19 9.35
CA ARG A 169 -8.47 -24.41 10.15
C ARG A 169 -9.38 -25.51 9.62
N LEU A 170 -8.80 -26.71 9.44
CA LEU A 170 -9.50 -27.97 9.11
C LEU A 170 -10.61 -28.37 10.10
N TYR A 171 -10.77 -27.62 11.20
CA TYR A 171 -11.85 -27.77 12.17
C TYR A 171 -12.67 -26.49 12.16
N VAL A 172 -13.99 -26.62 11.97
CA VAL A 172 -14.95 -25.52 12.12
C VAL A 172 -14.87 -25.01 13.56
N THR A 173 -14.12 -23.94 13.78
CA THR A 173 -14.09 -23.24 15.06
C THR A 173 -15.38 -22.44 15.22
N VAL A 174 -15.93 -22.45 16.43
CA VAL A 174 -17.08 -21.62 16.81
C VAL A 174 -16.69 -20.14 16.54
N PRO A 175 -17.57 -19.33 15.92
CA PRO A 175 -17.29 -17.91 15.74
C PRO A 175 -17.08 -17.21 17.09
N GLU A 176 -15.97 -16.48 17.24
CA GLU A 176 -15.63 -15.76 18.47
C GLU A 176 -15.57 -14.25 18.21
N PHE A 177 -15.91 -13.44 19.21
CA PHE A 177 -15.72 -11.99 19.12
C PHE A 177 -14.36 -11.62 19.72
N ALA A 178 -13.59 -10.83 18.96
CA ALA A 178 -12.32 -10.26 19.43
C ALA A 178 -12.38 -8.74 19.37
N THR A 179 -11.78 -8.08 20.37
CA THR A 179 -11.73 -6.62 20.45
C THR A 179 -10.36 -6.11 20.04
N TYR A 180 -10.36 -5.14 19.13
CA TYR A 180 -9.17 -4.48 18.59
C TYR A 180 -9.12 -3.01 19.02
N SER A 181 -7.92 -2.46 19.15
CA SER A 181 -7.70 -1.07 19.55
C SER A 181 -7.69 -0.09 18.37
N ARG A 182 -7.47 -0.60 17.15
CA ARG A 182 -7.34 0.22 15.94
C ARG A 182 -8.12 -0.35 14.77
N ILE A 183 -8.72 0.55 13.98
CA ILE A 183 -9.25 0.27 12.63
C ILE A 183 -8.49 1.08 11.59
N ARG A 184 -8.19 0.48 10.43
CA ARG A 184 -7.34 1.04 9.38
C ARG A 184 -7.82 0.68 7.97
N ILE A 185 -7.75 1.64 7.06
CA ILE A 185 -7.91 1.46 5.60
C ILE A 185 -6.69 2.09 4.91
N THR A 186 -6.21 1.49 3.82
CA THR A 186 -5.00 1.96 3.10
C THR A 186 -5.26 2.20 1.61
N SER A 187 -4.36 2.93 0.93
CA SER A 187 -4.45 3.23 -0.51
C SER A 187 -4.08 2.06 -1.45
N GLY A 188 -3.60 0.92 -0.95
CA GLY A 188 -3.07 -0.17 -1.78
C GLY A 188 -4.09 -0.83 -2.73
N ALA A 189 -3.61 -1.76 -3.56
CA ALA A 189 -4.42 -2.42 -4.62
C ALA A 189 -5.77 -2.98 -4.11
N LEU A 190 -5.81 -3.49 -2.89
CA LEU A 190 -7.03 -3.92 -2.19
C LEU A 190 -7.33 -3.10 -0.94
N GLY A 191 -6.51 -2.09 -0.63
CA GLY A 191 -6.51 -1.37 0.64
C GLY A 191 -7.85 -0.69 0.92
N ALA A 192 -8.45 -0.02 -0.07
CA ALA A 192 -9.74 0.66 0.10
C ALA A 192 -10.93 -0.32 0.27
N ARG A 193 -10.78 -1.59 -0.13
CA ARG A 193 -11.80 -2.64 0.02
C ARG A 193 -11.58 -3.52 1.24
N LYS A 194 -10.49 -3.30 1.97
CA LYS A 194 -10.02 -4.15 3.06
C LYS A 194 -9.87 -3.30 4.31
N VAL A 195 -10.75 -3.52 5.27
CA VAL A 195 -10.70 -2.91 6.59
C VAL A 195 -9.81 -3.78 7.47
N CYS A 196 -8.78 -3.19 8.06
CA CYS A 196 -7.86 -3.87 8.96
C CYS A 196 -8.14 -3.43 10.40
N PHE A 197 -8.39 -4.38 11.28
CA PHE A 197 -8.46 -4.18 12.72
C PHE A 197 -7.16 -4.69 13.32
N GLU A 198 -6.49 -3.90 14.16
CA GLU A 198 -5.13 -4.17 14.63
C GLU A 198 -5.04 -4.04 16.15
N GLU A 199 -4.17 -4.88 16.76
CA GLU A 199 -3.80 -4.91 18.18
C GLU A 199 -4.98 -5.23 19.14
N PRO A 200 -5.03 -6.41 19.78
CA PRO A 200 -5.99 -6.65 20.85
C PRO A 200 -5.67 -5.79 22.07
N LYS A 201 -6.71 -5.27 22.74
CA LYS A 201 -6.57 -4.27 23.81
C LYS A 201 -5.86 -4.81 25.07
N ASP A 202 -5.93 -6.12 25.34
CA ASP A 202 -5.37 -6.79 26.52
C ASP A 202 -4.47 -7.98 26.08
N GLU A 203 -3.17 -7.98 26.39
CA GLU A 203 -2.19 -9.07 26.06
C GLU A 203 -2.03 -10.07 27.24
N PRO A 204 -1.86 -11.40 27.01
CA PRO A 204 -0.51 -11.97 26.76
C PRO A 204 -0.43 -13.15 25.74
N LYS A 205 0.82 -13.43 25.31
CA LYS A 205 1.35 -14.16 24.13
C LYS A 205 1.31 -15.70 24.08
N SER A 206 0.98 -16.22 22.88
CA SER A 206 1.36 -17.48 22.22
C SER A 206 1.30 -17.35 20.66
N MET A 207 1.91 -18.27 19.91
CA MET A 207 2.13 -18.14 18.45
C MET A 207 0.84 -18.18 17.58
N SER A 208 -0.29 -18.68 18.09
CA SER A 208 -1.60 -18.54 17.43
C SER A 208 -2.27 -17.18 17.67
N GLU A 209 -1.81 -16.41 18.65
CA GLU A 209 -2.36 -15.08 18.98
C GLU A 209 -1.74 -13.97 18.13
N ILE A 210 -0.56 -14.22 17.54
CA ILE A 210 0.12 -13.32 16.59
C ILE A 210 -0.53 -13.39 15.19
N LEU A 211 -1.04 -14.56 14.78
CA LEU A 211 -1.85 -14.70 13.57
C LEU A 211 -3.23 -14.02 13.72
N ALA A 212 -3.67 -13.76 14.97
CA ALA A 212 -4.88 -13.03 15.35
C ALA A 212 -4.67 -11.52 15.60
N ALA A 213 -3.43 -11.01 15.53
CA ALA A 213 -3.07 -9.64 15.88
C ALA A 213 -3.57 -8.56 14.88
N ARG A 214 -3.96 -8.98 13.68
CA ARG A 214 -4.56 -8.11 12.67
C ARG A 214 -5.66 -8.86 11.92
N ARG A 215 -6.92 -8.42 12.06
CA ARG A 215 -8.04 -8.96 11.29
C ARG A 215 -8.30 -8.11 10.09
N ALA A 216 -8.27 -8.72 8.92
CA ALA A 216 -8.71 -8.08 7.69
C ALA A 216 -10.10 -8.54 7.30
N VAL A 217 -10.97 -7.58 7.00
CA VAL A 217 -12.36 -7.81 6.58
C VAL A 217 -12.61 -7.06 5.28
N PHE A 218 -13.14 -7.76 4.29
CA PHE A 218 -13.55 -7.13 3.03
C PHE A 218 -14.91 -6.44 3.21
N LEU A 219 -15.14 -5.33 2.50
CA LEU A 219 -16.43 -4.62 2.51
C LEU A 219 -17.63 -5.52 2.16
N SER A 220 -17.40 -6.56 1.36
CA SER A 220 -18.39 -7.58 1.00
C SER A 220 -18.80 -8.51 2.15
N GLN A 221 -18.06 -8.55 3.26
CA GLN A 221 -18.39 -9.36 4.43
C GLN A 221 -19.36 -8.61 5.34
N VAL A 222 -20.58 -8.44 4.82
CA VAL A 222 -21.57 -7.46 5.30
C VAL A 222 -21.92 -7.60 6.79
N TYR A 223 -22.09 -8.84 7.25
CA TYR A 223 -22.51 -9.13 8.62
C TYR A 223 -21.46 -8.80 9.69
N ILE A 224 -20.18 -8.67 9.30
CA ILE A 224 -19.07 -8.36 10.22
C ILE A 224 -18.95 -6.84 10.45
N LEU A 225 -19.37 -6.02 9.48
CA LEU A 225 -19.09 -4.59 9.43
C LEU A 225 -20.30 -3.68 9.67
N ASP A 226 -21.48 -4.25 9.93
CA ASP A 226 -22.77 -3.52 10.07
C ASP A 226 -22.64 -2.29 10.98
N GLU A 227 -22.01 -2.45 12.15
CA GLU A 227 -21.88 -1.38 13.14
C GLU A 227 -20.83 -0.32 12.79
N TYR A 228 -19.95 -0.62 11.83
CA TYR A 228 -18.83 0.23 11.44
C TYR A 228 -19.04 0.95 10.10
N TYR A 229 -20.16 0.75 9.40
CA TYR A 229 -20.36 1.34 8.07
C TYR A 229 -20.31 2.86 8.02
N GLY A 230 -20.88 3.54 9.02
CA GLY A 230 -20.77 5.00 9.11
C GLY A 230 -19.31 5.44 9.24
N LEU A 231 -18.55 4.77 10.10
CA LEU A 231 -17.12 5.03 10.30
C LEU A 231 -16.30 4.76 9.04
N ILE A 232 -16.50 3.59 8.42
CA ILE A 232 -15.82 3.17 7.19
C ILE A 232 -16.11 4.16 6.06
N LYS A 233 -17.35 4.64 5.93
CA LYS A 233 -17.73 5.66 4.95
C LYS A 233 -16.92 6.94 5.12
N GLU A 234 -16.80 7.44 6.33
CA GLU A 234 -16.01 8.64 6.62
C GLU A 234 -14.50 8.40 6.38
N MET A 235 -13.97 7.24 6.77
CA MET A 235 -12.59 6.87 6.50
C MET A 235 -12.29 6.78 4.99
N LEU A 236 -13.22 6.24 4.19
CA LEU A 236 -13.09 6.19 2.73
C LEU A 236 -13.15 7.57 2.08
N LYS A 237 -13.99 8.48 2.59
CA LYS A 237 -13.99 9.88 2.13
C LYS A 237 -12.67 10.57 2.42
N GLU A 238 -12.14 10.41 3.63
CA GLU A 238 -10.82 10.98 3.99
C GLU A 238 -9.71 10.38 3.11
N LEU A 239 -9.74 9.06 2.86
CA LEU A 239 -8.78 8.42 1.97
C LEU A 239 -8.89 8.97 0.54
N HIS A 240 -10.11 9.17 0.04
CA HIS A 240 -10.37 9.77 -1.26
C HIS A 240 -9.82 11.19 -1.36
N GLU A 241 -9.99 12.01 -0.32
CA GLU A 241 -9.43 13.37 -0.26
C GLU A 241 -7.90 13.35 -0.27
N LYS A 242 -7.27 12.49 0.54
CA LYS A 242 -5.82 12.28 0.57
C LYS A 242 -5.29 11.88 -0.80
N LEU A 243 -5.93 10.91 -1.46
CA LEU A 243 -5.56 10.46 -2.81
C LEU A 243 -5.77 11.54 -3.87
N SER A 244 -6.87 12.28 -3.81
CA SER A 244 -7.14 13.38 -4.73
C SER A 244 -6.11 14.50 -4.60
N ALA A 245 -5.72 14.82 -3.36
CA ALA A 245 -4.64 15.77 -3.10
C ALA A 245 -3.30 15.26 -3.65
N ALA A 246 -3.02 13.97 -3.47
CA ALA A 246 -1.81 13.31 -3.99
C ALA A 246 -1.71 13.35 -5.52
N CYS A 247 -2.81 13.14 -6.23
CA CYS A 247 -2.84 13.30 -7.69
C CYS A 247 -2.47 14.73 -8.10
N LYS A 248 -3.05 15.74 -7.42
CA LYS A 248 -2.78 17.16 -7.71
C LYS A 248 -1.33 17.55 -7.38
N SER A 249 -0.81 17.13 -6.24
CA SER A 249 0.59 17.41 -5.88
C SER A 249 1.56 16.64 -6.77
N GLY A 250 1.24 15.39 -7.12
CA GLY A 250 2.01 14.57 -8.04
C GLY A 250 2.16 15.20 -9.43
N GLU A 251 1.12 15.85 -9.94
CA GLU A 251 1.23 16.60 -11.21
C GLU A 251 2.19 17.79 -11.10
N LYS A 252 2.19 18.52 -9.97
CA LYS A 252 3.14 19.61 -9.73
C LYS A 252 4.58 19.10 -9.66
N VAL A 253 4.80 17.96 -8.99
CA VAL A 253 6.09 17.27 -8.94
C VAL A 253 6.55 16.90 -10.34
N LEU A 254 5.70 16.24 -11.13
CA LEU A 254 6.01 15.84 -12.50
C LEU A 254 6.31 17.03 -13.41
N LYS A 255 5.58 18.15 -13.27
CA LYS A 255 5.86 19.37 -14.03
C LYS A 255 7.31 19.84 -13.80
N ARG A 256 7.74 19.96 -12.54
CA ARG A 256 9.11 20.35 -12.19
C ARG A 256 10.13 19.35 -12.70
N MET A 257 9.87 18.04 -12.57
CA MET A 257 10.76 17.01 -13.12
C MET A 257 10.90 17.13 -14.64
N ARG A 258 9.80 17.37 -15.36
CA ARG A 258 9.79 17.54 -16.82
C ARG A 258 10.59 18.76 -17.26
N GLU A 259 10.59 19.84 -16.48
CA GLU A 259 11.41 21.03 -16.74
C GLU A 259 12.91 20.70 -16.69
N VAL A 260 13.36 19.94 -15.68
CA VAL A 260 14.77 19.49 -15.56
C VAL A 260 15.19 18.64 -16.76
N VAL A 261 14.33 17.71 -17.21
CA VAL A 261 14.69 16.76 -18.27
C VAL A 261 14.34 17.24 -19.68
N ALA A 262 13.76 18.42 -19.84
CA ALA A 262 13.35 18.96 -21.14
C ALA A 262 14.49 19.02 -22.18
N PRO A 263 15.73 19.44 -21.82
CA PRO A 263 16.84 19.43 -22.78
C PRO A 263 17.16 18.04 -23.32
N TYR A 264 17.05 17.01 -22.47
CA TYR A 264 17.31 15.61 -22.83
C TYR A 264 16.21 15.01 -23.70
N ALA A 265 14.95 15.38 -23.44
CA ALA A 265 13.81 14.96 -24.25
C ALA A 265 13.93 15.53 -25.68
N LEU A 266 14.26 16.82 -25.81
CA LEU A 266 14.46 17.47 -27.10
C LEU A 266 15.62 16.86 -27.87
N ALA A 267 16.77 16.65 -27.22
CA ALA A 267 17.93 16.04 -27.84
C ALA A 267 17.64 14.62 -28.39
N ARG A 268 16.78 13.84 -27.71
CA ARG A 268 16.36 12.52 -28.20
C ARG A 268 15.36 12.56 -29.35
N ALA A 269 14.52 13.60 -29.43
CA ALA A 269 13.55 13.75 -30.51
C ALA A 269 14.20 14.22 -31.82
N CYS A 270 15.34 14.91 -31.72
CA CYS A 270 16.10 15.41 -32.86
C CYS A 270 17.22 14.46 -33.34
N ALA A 271 17.40 13.29 -32.70
CA ALA A 271 18.42 12.29 -32.99
C ALA A 271 17.81 11.06 -33.67
#